data_AF-A0A6H1TZ75-F1
#
_entry.id   AF-A0A6H1TZ75-F1
#
_cell.length_a   1.000
_cell.length_b   1.000
_cell.length_c   1.000
_cell.angle_alpha   90.00
_cell.angle_beta   90.00
_cell.angle_gamma   90.00
#
_symmetry.space_group_name_H-M   'P 1'
#
loop_
_entity.id
_entity.type
_entity.pdbx_description
1 polymer ?
#
loop_
_entity_poly.entity_id
_entity_poly.type
_entity_poly.pdbx_seq_one_letter_code
_entity_poly.pdbx_strand_id
1 'polypeptide(L)'
;MARNRSGLRKRVLSALMGLGAIVIPLQARAQAAEVGTDSQIARVNPADIEMLVKFEAPEGEGDPEEDGTAGGATRSQHHCISPSPSYRELTLLLPIAQSGLTTAQHPTFFVYVPPTTASQAEFVLRDGDGDGIYQTTVSLGNAPGILRIDLPESLPALEFGHRYQWSFAMICQPSDRLQDWVVDGWIERTELDPQLASQLEGATPLERAAAYGNAGIWYDTLSTLASLRTAQPHSDGLANTWENLLKSEAVQLGQIAREPLLSCCTSNP
;
A
#
# COMPACT_ATOMS: atom_id res chain seq x y z
N MET A 1 -59.72 -32.02 -69.36
CA MET A 1 -58.90 -31.08 -70.16
C MET A 1 -57.46 -31.54 -70.04
N ALA A 2 -56.99 -32.37 -70.98
CA ALA A 2 -56.19 -32.03 -72.18
C ALA A 2 -54.74 -31.64 -71.79
N ARG A 3 -53.63 -32.14 -72.35
CA ARG A 3 -53.21 -33.11 -73.41
C ARG A 3 -51.72 -33.37 -73.09
N ASN A 4 -51.24 -34.60 -72.90
CA ASN A 4 -50.63 -35.52 -73.87
C ASN A 4 -49.22 -35.17 -74.45
N ARG A 5 -48.34 -36.19 -74.47
CA ARG A 5 -47.10 -36.47 -75.26
C ARG A 5 -45.76 -35.93 -74.69
N SER A 6 -44.75 -36.72 -74.30
CA SER A 6 -44.03 -37.93 -74.82
C SER A 6 -42.76 -37.60 -75.62
N GLY A 7 -41.62 -38.21 -75.24
CA GLY A 7 -40.37 -38.35 -76.02
C GLY A 7 -39.13 -38.26 -75.10
N LEU A 8 -38.44 -39.32 -74.64
CA LEU A 8 -37.73 -40.45 -75.28
C LEU A 8 -36.38 -40.09 -75.93
N ARG A 9 -35.30 -40.68 -75.36
CA ARG A 9 -34.02 -41.21 -75.96
C ARG A 9 -32.78 -40.73 -75.17
N LYS A 10 -32.12 -41.62 -74.41
CA LYS A 10 -31.00 -42.54 -74.76
C LYS A 10 -29.62 -41.86 -74.92
N ARG A 11 -28.77 -42.15 -73.92
CA ARG A 11 -27.31 -42.41 -73.91
C ARG A 11 -26.43 -41.77 -75.00
N VAL A 12 -25.38 -41.05 -74.58
CA VAL A 12 -24.02 -41.14 -75.16
C VAL A 12 -22.97 -40.91 -74.06
N LEU A 13 -22.01 -41.83 -73.97
CA LEU A 13 -20.74 -41.75 -73.25
C LEU A 13 -19.75 -40.87 -74.04
N SER A 14 -18.98 -40.00 -73.39
CA SER A 14 -17.72 -39.43 -73.89
C SER A 14 -16.92 -38.99 -72.65
N ALA A 15 -15.91 -39.75 -72.23
CA ALA A 15 -14.54 -39.83 -72.74
C ALA A 15 -13.66 -38.66 -72.24
N LEU A 16 -12.87 -39.02 -71.22
CA LEU A 16 -11.69 -38.41 -70.62
C LEU A 16 -10.83 -37.47 -71.47
N MET A 17 -10.48 -36.32 -70.88
CA MET A 17 -9.16 -35.65 -70.90
C MET A 17 -9.23 -34.62 -69.77
N GLY A 18 -8.66 -34.85 -68.58
CA GLY A 18 -7.22 -34.86 -68.34
C GLY A 18 -6.80 -33.47 -67.90
N LEU A 19 -6.60 -33.26 -66.60
CA LEU A 19 -5.78 -32.18 -66.02
C LEU A 19 -5.48 -32.55 -64.57
N GLY A 20 -4.20 -32.79 -64.32
CA GLY A 20 -3.68 -33.24 -63.04
C GLY A 20 -3.87 -32.20 -61.94
N ALA A 21 -4.28 -32.69 -60.77
CA ALA A 21 -4.02 -32.00 -59.53
C ALA A 21 -2.84 -32.71 -58.86
N ILE A 22 -1.69 -32.03 -58.86
CA ILE A 22 -0.54 -32.38 -58.03
C ILE A 22 -0.99 -32.27 -56.58
N VAL A 23 -1.07 -33.39 -55.88
CA VAL A 23 -1.26 -33.42 -54.43
C VAL A 23 0.08 -33.00 -53.82
N ILE A 24 0.20 -31.73 -53.44
CA ILE A 24 1.33 -31.25 -52.62
C ILE A 24 1.06 -31.75 -51.20
N PRO A 25 1.91 -32.58 -50.58
CA PRO A 25 1.76 -32.88 -49.17
C PRO A 25 2.05 -31.60 -48.38
N LEU A 26 1.03 -31.10 -47.67
CA LEU A 26 1.17 -30.03 -46.70
C LEU A 26 2.01 -30.55 -45.53
N GLN A 27 3.33 -30.48 -45.66
CA GLN A 27 4.22 -30.66 -44.52
C GLN A 27 4.05 -29.46 -43.60
N ALA A 28 3.17 -29.60 -42.60
CA ALA A 28 3.15 -28.72 -41.45
C ALA A 28 4.49 -28.89 -40.71
N ARG A 29 5.45 -28.02 -40.98
CA ARG A 29 6.58 -27.80 -40.07
C ARG A 29 6.00 -27.12 -38.84
N ALA A 30 5.83 -27.89 -37.76
CA ALA A 30 5.77 -27.31 -36.43
C ALA A 30 7.15 -26.71 -36.16
N GLN A 31 7.29 -25.39 -36.38
CA GLN A 31 8.37 -24.64 -35.79
C GLN A 31 8.02 -24.50 -34.32
N ALA A 32 8.72 -25.25 -33.47
CA ALA A 32 8.88 -24.86 -32.09
C ALA A 32 9.48 -23.46 -32.12
N ALA A 33 8.68 -22.45 -31.74
CA ALA A 33 9.21 -21.16 -31.40
C ALA A 33 10.10 -21.39 -30.18
N GLU A 34 11.41 -21.33 -30.38
CA GLU A 34 12.34 -21.19 -29.28
C GLU A 34 11.96 -19.87 -28.60
N VAL A 35 11.36 -19.99 -27.41
CA VAL A 35 11.21 -18.87 -26.49
C VAL A 35 12.63 -18.45 -26.16
N GLY A 36 13.15 -17.51 -26.94
CA GLY A 36 14.35 -16.77 -26.62
C GLY A 36 14.08 -16.14 -25.26
N THR A 37 14.76 -16.64 -24.24
CA THR A 37 14.96 -15.95 -22.98
C THR A 37 15.77 -14.70 -23.29
N ASP A 38 15.10 -13.68 -23.82
CA ASP A 38 15.67 -12.35 -23.96
C ASP A 38 15.89 -11.84 -22.54
N SER A 39 17.16 -11.79 -22.20
CA SER A 39 17.70 -11.36 -20.93
C SER A 39 17.57 -9.84 -20.86
N GLN A 40 16.35 -9.34 -20.69
CA GLN A 40 16.05 -7.95 -20.38
C GLN A 40 15.98 -7.74 -18.85
N ILE A 41 16.74 -8.52 -18.07
CA ILE A 41 17.24 -8.02 -16.78
C ILE A 41 18.50 -7.22 -17.11
N ALA A 42 18.29 -6.08 -17.76
CA ALA A 42 19.31 -5.07 -17.90
C ALA A 42 19.58 -4.50 -16.51
N ARG A 43 20.61 -5.06 -15.84
CA ARG A 43 21.40 -4.48 -14.75
C ARG A 43 20.80 -3.23 -14.12
N VAL A 44 19.78 -3.39 -13.27
CA VAL A 44 19.47 -2.33 -12.31
C VAL A 44 20.67 -2.25 -11.37
N ASN A 45 21.33 -1.10 -11.31
CA ASN A 45 22.46 -0.91 -10.41
C ASN A 45 21.93 -1.07 -8.98
N PRO A 46 22.61 -1.79 -8.07
CA PRO A 46 22.15 -1.91 -6.68
C PRO A 46 21.92 -0.54 -6.01
N ALA A 47 22.72 0.47 -6.38
CA ALA A 47 22.54 1.86 -5.95
C ALA A 47 21.26 2.53 -6.49
N ASP A 48 20.74 2.09 -7.64
CA ASP A 48 19.47 2.58 -8.20
C ASP A 48 18.27 1.95 -7.46
N ILE A 49 18.45 0.75 -6.87
CA ILE A 49 17.43 0.11 -5.99
C ILE A 49 17.39 0.79 -4.62
N GLU A 50 18.53 1.26 -4.10
CA GLU A 50 18.65 1.88 -2.78
C GLU A 50 17.89 3.21 -2.62
N MET A 51 17.33 3.77 -3.70
CA MET A 51 16.72 5.10 -3.71
C MET A 51 15.43 5.23 -4.54
N LEU A 52 14.69 4.14 -4.76
CA LEU A 52 13.47 4.18 -5.59
C LEU A 52 12.31 4.86 -4.89
N VAL A 53 12.12 4.61 -3.60
CA VAL A 53 10.98 5.16 -2.85
C VAL A 53 11.44 6.40 -2.11
N LYS A 54 11.08 7.57 -2.66
CA LYS A 54 11.22 8.87 -2.02
C LYS A 54 9.84 9.39 -1.65
N PHE A 55 9.79 10.37 -0.76
CA PHE A 55 8.56 11.08 -0.44
C PHE A 55 8.73 12.55 -0.77
N GLU A 56 7.87 13.07 -1.64
CA GLU A 56 7.78 14.48 -1.98
C GLU A 56 6.52 15.03 -1.30
N ALA A 57 6.68 15.96 -0.36
CA ALA A 57 5.54 16.59 0.29
C ALA A 57 4.70 17.35 -0.76
N PRO A 58 3.36 17.29 -0.71
CA PRO A 58 2.51 18.01 -1.65
C PRO A 58 2.79 19.51 -1.67
N GLU A 59 2.79 20.13 -2.86
CA GLU A 59 2.92 21.58 -2.98
C GLU A 59 1.69 22.27 -2.36
N GLY A 60 1.91 23.18 -1.40
CA GLY A 60 0.85 24.01 -0.81
C GLY A 60 0.35 23.59 0.58
N GLU A 61 0.83 22.48 1.14
CA GLU A 61 0.86 22.34 2.61
C GLU A 61 1.95 23.30 3.11
N GLY A 62 1.58 24.57 3.32
CA GLY A 62 2.44 25.51 4.05
C GLY A 62 2.81 24.92 5.41
N ASP A 63 3.91 25.41 6.00
CA ASP A 63 4.23 25.14 7.41
C ASP A 63 2.92 25.21 8.22
N PRO A 64 2.61 24.21 9.06
CA PRO A 64 1.33 24.13 9.73
C PRO A 64 1.04 25.50 10.37
N GLU A 65 -0.01 26.18 9.90
CA GLU A 65 -0.55 27.32 10.63
C GLU A 65 -0.82 26.79 12.05
N GLU A 66 -0.21 27.43 13.04
CA GLU A 66 -0.31 27.09 14.47
C GLU A 66 -1.72 27.34 15.02
N ASP A 67 -2.77 26.97 14.30
CA ASP A 67 -4.18 27.12 14.68
C ASP A 67 -4.77 25.84 15.28
N GLY A 68 -3.90 25.03 15.90
CA GLY A 68 -4.27 24.05 16.90
C GLY A 68 -3.61 24.45 18.20
N THR A 69 -4.40 24.73 19.24
CA THR A 69 -3.90 24.86 20.61
C THR A 69 -2.90 23.73 20.89
N ALA A 70 -1.62 24.09 21.00
CA ALA A 70 -0.64 23.23 21.63
C ALA A 70 -1.22 22.84 22.99
N GLY A 71 -1.66 21.59 23.11
CA GLY A 71 -2.07 21.00 24.37
C GLY A 71 -0.86 20.98 25.28
N GLY A 72 -0.60 22.11 25.94
CA GLY A 72 0.45 22.29 26.92
C GLY A 72 0.17 21.41 28.14
N ALA A 73 0.62 20.16 28.08
CA ALA A 73 0.81 19.33 29.25
C ALA A 73 1.84 18.25 28.92
N THR A 74 3.13 18.60 29.08
CA THR A 74 4.17 17.59 29.31
C THR A 74 3.83 16.88 30.63
N ARG A 75 3.04 15.81 30.57
CA ARG A 75 2.92 14.86 31.68
C ARG A 75 4.14 13.94 31.57
N SER A 76 5.28 14.43 32.04
CA SER A 76 6.61 13.82 32.01
C SER A 76 6.75 12.51 32.82
N GLN A 77 5.64 11.82 33.10
CA GLN A 77 5.60 10.48 33.67
C GLN A 77 4.53 9.67 32.96
N HIS A 78 4.82 9.17 31.75
CA HIS A 78 3.96 8.14 31.18
C HIS A 78 4.20 6.84 31.96
N HIS A 79 3.20 6.43 32.74
CA HIS A 79 3.28 5.38 33.77
C HIS A 79 3.55 3.97 33.26
N CYS A 80 3.51 3.77 31.94
CA CYS A 80 3.71 2.47 31.33
C CYS A 80 4.94 2.37 30.42
N ILE A 81 5.87 3.34 30.47
CA ILE A 81 7.14 3.22 29.76
C ILE A 81 8.10 2.34 30.54
N SER A 82 8.73 1.38 29.85
CA SER A 82 9.90 0.69 30.41
C SER A 82 11.17 1.50 30.12
N PRO A 83 11.97 1.88 31.14
CA PRO A 83 13.23 2.59 30.91
C PRO A 83 14.20 1.73 30.10
N SER A 84 14.78 2.31 29.04
CA SER A 84 15.76 1.64 28.18
C SER A 84 16.86 2.61 27.75
N PRO A 85 18.14 2.18 27.68
CA PRO A 85 19.21 3.02 27.14
C PRO A 85 19.04 3.36 25.66
N SER A 86 18.18 2.64 24.94
CA SER A 86 17.78 2.90 23.55
C SER A 86 16.33 3.37 23.46
N TYR A 87 15.84 4.05 24.49
CA TYR A 87 14.47 4.51 24.58
C TYR A 87 14.10 5.40 23.39
N ARG A 88 12.93 5.14 22.83
CA ARG A 88 12.29 5.93 21.77
C ARG A 88 10.86 6.17 22.20
N GLU A 89 10.29 7.27 21.72
CA GLU A 89 8.95 7.65 22.12
C GLU A 89 7.87 6.93 21.30
N LEU A 90 6.66 6.82 21.84
CA LEU A 90 5.49 6.45 21.04
C LEU A 90 5.41 7.41 19.85
N THR A 91 5.48 6.90 18.63
CA THR A 91 5.70 7.73 17.44
C THR A 91 4.79 7.28 16.31
N LEU A 92 4.00 8.19 15.73
CA LEU A 92 3.28 7.92 14.49
C LEU A 92 4.26 7.89 13.32
N LEU A 93 4.06 6.96 12.37
CA LEU A 93 4.87 6.94 11.15
C LEU A 93 4.28 7.91 10.13
N LEU A 94 4.42 9.21 10.41
CA LEU A 94 3.99 10.31 9.56
C LEU A 94 5.18 11.18 9.14
N PRO A 95 5.07 11.94 8.03
CA PRO A 95 5.97 13.05 7.74
C PRO A 95 5.95 14.10 8.85
N ILE A 96 6.90 15.02 8.83
CA ILE A 96 7.03 16.09 9.84
C ILE A 96 5.77 16.94 9.96
N ALA A 97 5.03 17.12 8.86
CA ALA A 97 3.76 17.82 8.83
C ALA A 97 2.65 17.17 9.69
N GLN A 98 2.88 15.96 10.24
CA GLN A 98 1.89 15.17 10.97
C GLN A 98 0.58 14.93 10.18
N SER A 99 0.70 14.92 8.86
CA SER A 99 -0.38 14.84 7.88
C SER A 99 0.09 13.99 6.70
N GLY A 100 -0.84 13.43 5.93
CA GLY A 100 -0.53 12.72 4.70
C GLY A 100 -1.76 12.38 3.87
N LEU A 101 -1.54 12.17 2.58
CA LEU A 101 -2.59 11.80 1.64
C LEU A 101 -2.71 10.27 1.51
N THR A 102 -3.93 9.82 1.22
CA THR A 102 -4.21 8.43 0.81
C THR A 102 -5.13 8.38 -0.40
N THR A 103 -5.00 7.36 -1.25
CA THR A 103 -6.02 7.04 -2.28
C THR A 103 -6.93 5.89 -1.86
N ALA A 104 -6.56 5.17 -0.80
CA ALA A 104 -7.29 4.04 -0.28
C ALA A 104 -8.64 4.45 0.32
N GLN A 105 -9.65 3.60 0.10
CA GLN A 105 -10.98 3.75 0.72
C GLN A 105 -10.91 3.50 2.24
N HIS A 106 -10.08 2.53 2.61
CA HIS A 106 -9.85 2.04 3.95
C HIS A 106 -8.34 1.97 4.19
N PRO A 107 -7.71 3.08 4.65
CA PRO A 107 -6.26 3.18 4.75
C PRO A 107 -5.69 2.32 5.88
N THR A 108 -4.37 2.15 5.83
CA THR A 108 -3.58 1.50 6.87
C THR A 108 -2.74 2.55 7.62
N PHE A 109 -2.76 2.47 8.95
CA PHE A 109 -2.01 3.32 9.85
C PHE A 109 -0.83 2.58 10.47
N PHE A 110 0.24 3.31 10.78
CA PHE A 110 1.44 2.75 11.38
C PHE A 110 1.89 3.58 12.59
N VAL A 111 2.18 2.90 13.69
CA VAL A 111 2.67 3.50 14.94
C VAL A 111 3.81 2.67 15.51
N TYR A 112 4.90 3.32 15.91
CA TYR A 112 5.95 2.69 16.68
C TYR A 112 5.58 2.67 18.16
N VAL A 113 5.51 1.47 18.73
CA VAL A 113 5.25 1.21 20.15
C VAL A 113 6.59 0.90 20.85
N PRO A 114 7.02 1.72 21.83
CA PRO A 114 8.25 1.48 22.56
C PRO A 114 8.08 0.37 23.61
N PRO A 115 9.17 -0.09 24.26
CA PRO A 115 9.07 -1.01 25.38
C PRO A 115 8.12 -0.49 26.46
N THR A 116 7.07 -1.26 26.75
CA THR A 116 5.97 -0.81 27.60
C THR A 116 5.44 -1.92 28.50
N THR A 117 4.83 -1.54 29.62
CA THR A 117 4.03 -2.41 30.49
C THR A 117 2.54 -2.38 30.16
N ALA A 118 2.09 -1.50 29.26
CA ALA A 118 0.70 -1.48 28.80
C ALA A 118 0.40 -2.73 27.97
N SER A 119 -0.73 -3.37 28.25
CA SER A 119 -1.22 -4.52 27.50
C SER A 119 -2.18 -4.16 26.37
N GLN A 120 -2.66 -2.91 26.34
CA GLN A 120 -3.65 -2.42 25.39
C GLN A 120 -3.37 -0.98 24.98
N ALA A 121 -3.82 -0.65 23.78
CA ALA A 121 -3.94 0.70 23.26
C ALA A 121 -5.33 0.90 22.66
N GLU A 122 -5.65 2.14 22.34
CA GLU A 122 -6.88 2.54 21.68
C GLU A 122 -6.55 3.32 20.42
N PHE A 123 -7.12 2.89 19.29
CA PHE A 123 -7.09 3.62 18.04
C PHE A 123 -8.43 4.33 17.87
N VAL A 124 -8.40 5.62 17.52
CA VAL A 124 -9.60 6.42 17.24
C VAL A 124 -9.40 7.16 15.92
N LEU A 125 -10.44 7.17 15.10
CA LEU A 125 -10.57 7.98 13.88
C LEU A 125 -11.77 8.92 14.04
N ARG A 126 -11.58 10.20 13.72
CA ARG A 126 -12.57 11.26 13.78
C ARG A 126 -12.65 11.99 12.44
N ASP A 127 -13.81 12.56 12.13
CA ASP A 127 -13.90 13.53 11.03
C ASP A 127 -13.28 14.88 11.40
N GLY A 128 -13.31 15.83 10.46
CA GLY A 128 -12.79 17.18 10.65
C GLY A 128 -13.55 18.02 11.68
N ASP A 129 -14.78 17.64 12.05
CA ASP A 129 -15.58 18.29 13.09
C ASP A 129 -15.31 17.69 14.49
N GLY A 130 -14.54 16.59 14.55
CA GLY A 130 -14.14 15.89 15.77
C GLY A 130 -15.08 14.74 16.17
N ASP A 131 -16.10 14.46 15.37
CA ASP A 131 -17.04 13.38 15.60
C ASP A 131 -16.38 12.02 15.34
N GLY A 132 -16.62 11.07 16.24
CA GLY A 132 -16.00 9.76 16.20
C GLY A 132 -16.54 8.89 15.07
N ILE A 133 -15.69 8.49 14.14
CA ILE A 133 -16.02 7.58 13.03
C ILE A 133 -15.76 6.13 13.43
N TYR A 134 -14.62 5.88 14.07
CA TYR A 134 -14.20 4.54 14.45
C TYR A 134 -13.34 4.56 15.70
N GLN A 135 -13.51 3.53 16.53
CA GLN A 135 -12.73 3.32 17.74
C GLN A 135 -12.55 1.82 17.95
N THR A 136 -11.32 1.40 18.24
CA THR A 136 -11.03 0.01 18.59
C THR A 136 -9.93 -0.08 19.63
N THR A 137 -10.01 -1.10 20.47
CA THR A 137 -8.89 -1.50 21.33
C THR A 137 -7.92 -2.35 20.50
N VAL A 138 -6.62 -2.10 20.69
CA VAL A 138 -5.54 -2.86 20.09
C VAL A 138 -4.77 -3.56 21.21
N SER A 139 -4.61 -4.87 21.12
CA SER A 139 -3.79 -5.60 22.08
C SER A 139 -2.31 -5.30 21.81
N LEU A 140 -1.57 -4.94 22.85
CA LEU A 140 -0.12 -4.76 22.77
C LEU A 140 0.56 -6.04 23.22
N GLY A 141 1.43 -6.57 22.38
CA GLY A 141 2.34 -7.65 22.75
C GLY A 141 3.48 -7.14 23.64
N ASN A 142 4.32 -8.06 24.12
CA ASN A 142 5.49 -7.71 24.93
C ASN A 142 6.69 -7.19 24.11
N ALA A 143 6.61 -7.24 22.78
CA ALA A 143 7.71 -6.86 21.90
C ALA A 143 7.51 -5.42 21.38
N PRO A 144 8.49 -4.52 21.56
CA PRO A 144 8.47 -3.19 20.93
C PRO A 144 8.57 -3.33 19.41
N GLY A 145 8.00 -2.38 18.68
CA GLY A 145 8.06 -2.40 17.22
C GLY A 145 7.02 -1.52 16.56
N ILE A 146 6.98 -1.60 15.23
CA ILE A 146 6.08 -0.83 14.38
C ILE A 146 4.83 -1.65 14.14
N LEU A 147 3.72 -1.18 14.67
CA LEU A 147 2.40 -1.77 14.58
C LEU A 147 1.68 -1.28 13.33
N ARG A 148 1.02 -2.22 12.65
CA ARG A 148 0.10 -1.96 11.53
C ARG A 148 -1.34 -2.01 12.03
N ILE A 149 -2.15 -1.02 11.65
CA ILE A 149 -3.58 -0.94 11.97
C ILE A 149 -4.35 -0.71 10.67
N ASP A 150 -5.16 -1.67 10.27
CA ASP A 150 -5.99 -1.58 9.07
C ASP A 150 -7.37 -1.03 9.42
N LEU A 151 -7.85 -0.03 8.67
CA LEU A 151 -9.22 0.43 8.79
C LEU A 151 -10.17 -0.67 8.26
N PRO A 152 -11.20 -1.10 9.01
CA PRO A 152 -12.07 -2.17 8.55
C PRO A 152 -12.84 -1.82 7.27
N GLU A 153 -12.90 -2.76 6.33
CA GLU A 153 -13.70 -2.62 5.09
C GLU A 153 -15.22 -2.51 5.35
N SER A 154 -15.68 -2.87 6.56
CA SER A 154 -17.09 -2.75 6.98
C SER A 154 -17.52 -1.32 7.26
N LEU A 155 -16.58 -0.38 7.42
CA LEU A 155 -16.88 1.04 7.59
C LEU A 155 -17.19 1.71 6.24
N PRO A 156 -17.94 2.82 6.22
CA PRO A 156 -17.97 3.69 5.06
C PRO A 156 -16.56 4.08 4.63
N ALA A 157 -16.34 4.13 3.32
CA ALA A 157 -15.08 4.61 2.77
C ALA A 157 -14.86 6.07 3.20
N LEU A 158 -13.61 6.46 3.44
CA LEU A 158 -13.30 7.87 3.67
C LEU A 158 -13.69 8.70 2.46
N GLU A 159 -14.26 9.87 2.66
CA GLU A 159 -14.70 10.76 1.57
C GLU A 159 -13.52 11.51 0.94
N PHE A 160 -13.58 11.77 -0.37
CA PHE A 160 -12.54 12.51 -1.09
C PHE A 160 -12.51 13.99 -0.68
N GLY A 161 -11.32 14.55 -0.47
CA GLY A 161 -11.12 15.94 -0.08
C GLY A 161 -11.48 16.26 1.37
N HIS A 162 -11.77 15.22 2.18
CA HIS A 162 -12.06 15.36 3.60
C HIS A 162 -10.83 14.99 4.44
N ARG A 163 -10.48 15.88 5.38
CA ARG A 163 -9.46 15.62 6.40
C ARG A 163 -10.07 14.92 7.60
N TYR A 164 -9.35 13.94 8.11
CA TYR A 164 -9.70 13.14 9.28
C TYR A 164 -8.54 13.18 10.27
N GLN A 165 -8.86 13.25 11.56
CA GLN A 165 -7.88 13.12 12.63
C GLN A 165 -7.90 11.69 13.16
N TRP A 166 -6.73 11.10 13.37
CA TRP A 166 -6.62 9.83 14.06
C TRP A 166 -5.64 9.93 15.23
N SER A 167 -5.89 9.14 16.26
CA SER A 167 -5.05 9.08 17.45
C SER A 167 -4.81 7.65 17.88
N PHE A 168 -3.64 7.43 18.49
CA PHE A 168 -3.29 6.19 19.13
C PHE A 168 -2.92 6.47 20.60
N ALA A 169 -3.65 5.84 21.51
CA ALA A 169 -3.49 6.03 22.95
C ALA A 169 -3.04 4.72 23.61
N MET A 170 -1.82 4.66 24.15
CA MET A 170 -1.40 3.55 25.00
C MET A 170 -2.09 3.64 26.35
N ILE A 171 -2.84 2.60 26.73
CA ILE A 171 -3.60 2.55 27.98
C ILE A 171 -2.66 2.16 29.12
N CYS A 172 -2.04 3.15 29.75
CA CYS A 172 -1.10 2.92 30.83
C CYS A 172 -1.79 2.48 32.13
N GLN A 173 -2.95 3.08 32.44
CA GLN A 173 -3.71 2.79 33.64
C GLN A 173 -5.20 2.72 33.30
N PRO A 174 -5.79 1.53 33.13
CA PRO A 174 -7.19 1.39 32.71
C PRO A 174 -8.21 2.09 33.62
N SER A 175 -7.89 2.26 34.92
CA SER A 175 -8.72 2.98 35.88
C SER A 175 -8.58 4.50 35.82
N ASP A 176 -7.54 5.03 35.16
CA ASP A 176 -7.25 6.45 35.02
C ASP A 176 -6.68 6.75 33.63
N ARG A 177 -7.58 6.92 32.65
CA ARG A 177 -7.24 7.20 31.25
C ARG A 177 -6.53 8.55 31.06
N LEU A 178 -6.46 9.40 32.09
CA LEU A 178 -5.64 10.62 32.04
C LEU A 178 -4.14 10.31 31.99
N GLN A 179 -3.74 9.09 32.35
CA GLN A 179 -2.34 8.65 32.29
C GLN A 179 -1.95 8.03 30.95
N ASP A 180 -2.89 7.95 30.01
CA ASP A 180 -2.61 7.42 28.69
C ASP A 180 -1.57 8.26 27.97
N TRP A 181 -0.74 7.56 27.19
CA TRP A 181 0.14 8.22 26.26
C TRP A 181 -0.52 8.28 24.89
N VAL A 182 -0.93 9.48 24.50
CA VAL A 182 -1.63 9.75 23.24
C VAL A 182 -0.69 10.42 22.25
N VAL A 183 -0.76 9.98 21.00
CA VAL A 183 -0.21 10.64 19.82
C VAL A 183 -1.30 10.73 18.75
N ASP A 184 -1.29 11.77 17.94
CA ASP A 184 -2.32 12.01 16.92
C ASP A 184 -1.73 12.62 15.64
N GLY A 185 -2.50 12.51 14.56
CA GLY A 185 -2.11 13.01 13.25
C GLY A 185 -3.28 13.01 12.26
N TRP A 186 -3.00 13.43 11.04
CA TRP A 186 -4.02 13.70 10.03
C TRP A 186 -3.88 12.82 8.81
N ILE A 187 -5.02 12.49 8.22
CA ILE A 187 -5.13 11.80 6.94
C ILE A 187 -6.18 12.49 6.08
N GLU A 188 -5.89 12.64 4.79
CA GLU A 188 -6.84 13.12 3.80
C GLU A 188 -6.93 12.11 2.66
N ARG A 189 -8.15 11.76 2.25
CA ARG A 189 -8.33 10.92 1.07
C ARG A 189 -8.40 11.81 -0.16
N THR A 190 -7.53 11.56 -1.13
CA THR A 190 -7.49 12.29 -2.40
C THR A 190 -7.89 11.38 -3.57
N GLU A 191 -8.34 11.99 -4.67
CA GLU A 191 -8.59 11.28 -5.92
C GLU A 191 -7.26 10.79 -6.53
N LEU A 192 -7.30 9.63 -7.17
CA LEU A 192 -6.13 9.13 -7.89
C LEU A 192 -5.98 9.89 -9.21
N ASP A 193 -4.93 10.70 -9.34
CA ASP A 193 -4.63 11.42 -10.58
C ASP A 193 -4.57 10.46 -11.79
N PRO A 194 -5.18 10.78 -12.94
CA PRO A 194 -5.21 9.89 -14.10
C PRO A 194 -3.83 9.52 -14.66
N GLN A 195 -2.84 10.42 -14.57
CA GLN A 195 -1.48 10.11 -15.00
C GLN A 195 -0.83 9.14 -14.01
N LEU A 196 -1.01 9.36 -12.71
CA LEU A 196 -0.56 8.42 -11.69
C LEU A 196 -1.26 7.06 -11.85
N ALA A 197 -2.56 7.03 -12.10
CA ALA A 197 -3.30 5.80 -12.37
C ALA A 197 -2.67 5.02 -13.53
N SER A 198 -2.33 5.72 -14.61
CA SER A 198 -1.66 5.13 -15.78
C SER A 198 -0.25 4.61 -15.45
N GLN A 199 0.49 5.27 -14.57
CA GLN A 199 1.81 4.80 -14.11
C GLN A 199 1.70 3.54 -13.23
N LEU A 200 0.62 3.41 -12.47
CA LEU A 200 0.38 2.26 -11.61
C LEU A 200 -0.07 1.01 -12.39
N GLU A 201 -0.55 1.17 -13.63
CA GLU A 201 -0.93 0.05 -14.49
C GLU A 201 0.30 -0.81 -14.85
N GLY A 202 0.30 -2.05 -14.38
CA GLY A 202 1.40 -3.00 -14.63
C GLY A 202 2.65 -2.79 -13.78
N ALA A 203 2.66 -1.77 -12.90
CA ALA A 203 3.76 -1.52 -11.98
C ALA A 203 3.90 -2.63 -10.93
N THR A 204 5.14 -3.02 -10.64
CA THR A 204 5.47 -3.87 -9.50
C THR A 204 5.13 -3.15 -8.20
N PRO A 205 4.91 -3.87 -7.08
CA PRO A 205 4.56 -3.20 -5.82
C PRO A 205 5.61 -2.18 -5.35
N LEU A 206 6.90 -2.40 -5.65
CA LEU A 206 7.95 -1.44 -5.29
C LEU A 206 7.87 -0.16 -6.14
N GLU A 207 7.61 -0.30 -7.45
CA GLU A 207 7.36 0.84 -8.34
C GLU A 207 6.10 1.59 -7.95
N ARG A 208 5.05 0.89 -7.50
CA ARG A 208 3.83 1.53 -6.96
C ARG A 208 4.13 2.37 -5.72
N ALA A 209 4.89 1.83 -4.76
CA ALA A 209 5.30 2.59 -3.58
C ALA A 209 6.09 3.86 -3.95
N ALA A 210 7.00 3.75 -4.93
CA ALA A 210 7.77 4.87 -5.45
C ALA A 210 6.86 5.92 -6.13
N ALA A 211 5.93 5.49 -6.98
CA ALA A 211 4.99 6.37 -7.68
C ALA A 211 4.09 7.13 -6.69
N TYR A 212 3.53 6.45 -5.68
CA TYR A 212 2.77 7.12 -4.61
C TYR A 212 3.62 8.13 -3.85
N GLY A 213 4.89 7.79 -3.58
CA GLY A 213 5.77 8.63 -2.77
C GLY A 213 6.18 9.92 -3.49
N ASN A 214 6.47 9.80 -4.79
CA ASN A 214 6.72 10.95 -5.66
C ASN A 214 5.47 11.83 -5.86
N ALA A 215 4.28 11.26 -5.70
CA ALA A 215 3.02 12.00 -5.77
C ALA A 215 2.54 12.54 -4.40
N GLY A 216 3.33 12.39 -3.33
CA GLY A 216 2.97 12.87 -1.99
C GLY A 216 1.89 12.05 -1.27
N ILE A 217 1.59 10.83 -1.74
CA ILE A 217 0.57 9.95 -1.18
C ILE A 217 1.19 9.03 -0.11
N TRP A 218 1.46 9.62 1.06
CA TRP A 218 2.24 9.01 2.14
C TRP A 218 1.71 7.64 2.60
N TYR A 219 0.41 7.54 2.90
CA TYR A 219 -0.16 6.34 3.52
C TYR A 219 -0.08 5.13 2.58
N ASP A 220 -0.30 5.34 1.28
CA ASP A 220 -0.23 4.30 0.25
C ASP A 220 1.24 3.88 0.02
N THR A 221 2.19 4.83 0.01
CA THR A 221 3.63 4.55 -0.05
C THR A 221 4.07 3.67 1.12
N LEU A 222 3.79 4.11 2.34
CA LEU A 222 4.24 3.44 3.55
C LEU A 222 3.61 2.05 3.68
N SER A 223 2.31 1.92 3.45
CA SER A 223 1.59 0.65 3.52
C SER A 223 2.06 -0.36 2.48
N THR A 224 2.32 0.08 1.25
CA THR A 224 2.85 -0.77 0.18
C THR A 224 4.25 -1.27 0.53
N LEU A 225 5.14 -0.38 1.00
CA LEU A 225 6.51 -0.74 1.35
C LEU A 225 6.58 -1.63 2.59
N ALA A 226 5.75 -1.37 3.61
CA ALA A 226 5.62 -2.23 4.78
C ALA A 226 5.17 -3.65 4.38
N SER A 227 4.17 -3.76 3.50
CA SER A 227 3.67 -5.05 3.02
C SER A 227 4.74 -5.85 2.28
N LEU A 228 5.55 -5.17 1.44
CA LEU A 228 6.72 -5.78 0.79
C LEU A 228 7.74 -6.30 1.79
N ARG A 229 8.06 -5.51 2.82
CA ARG A 229 8.99 -5.92 3.89
C ARG A 229 8.49 -7.11 4.68
N THR A 230 7.20 -7.16 4.99
CA THR A 230 6.59 -8.31 5.68
C THR A 230 6.62 -9.57 4.80
N ALA A 231 6.38 -9.43 3.50
CA ALA A 231 6.42 -10.55 2.56
C ALA A 231 7.85 -11.06 2.28
N GLN A 232 8.86 -10.19 2.37
CA GLN A 232 10.26 -10.49 2.06
C GLN A 232 11.19 -10.01 3.20
N PRO A 233 11.11 -10.62 4.40
CA PRO A 233 11.80 -10.13 5.59
C PRO A 233 13.33 -10.21 5.54
N HIS A 234 13.89 -10.99 4.61
CA HIS A 234 15.33 -11.18 4.42
C HIS A 234 15.91 -10.36 3.25
N SER A 235 15.14 -9.44 2.68
CA SER A 235 15.61 -8.58 1.59
C SER A 235 16.31 -7.34 2.13
N ASP A 236 17.64 -7.30 2.02
CA ASP A 236 18.44 -6.13 2.41
C ASP A 236 18.07 -4.89 1.61
N GLY A 237 17.71 -5.04 0.33
CA GLY A 237 17.27 -3.93 -0.52
C GLY A 237 15.98 -3.28 -0.01
N LEU A 238 14.99 -4.08 0.39
CA LEU A 238 13.76 -3.55 1.00
C LEU A 238 14.03 -2.98 2.40
N ALA A 239 14.97 -3.57 3.13
CA ALA A 239 15.37 -3.05 4.43
C ALA A 239 15.97 -1.65 4.33
N ASN A 240 16.91 -1.46 3.40
CA ASN A 240 17.55 -0.17 3.12
C ASN A 240 16.56 0.85 2.55
N THR A 241 15.68 0.44 1.63
CA THR A 241 14.66 1.34 1.04
C THR A 241 13.75 1.94 2.11
N TRP A 242 13.26 1.11 3.03
CA TRP A 242 12.46 1.56 4.17
C TRP A 242 13.24 2.45 5.12
N GLU A 243 14.48 2.08 5.43
CA GLU A 243 15.33 2.88 6.30
C GLU A 243 15.60 4.27 5.70
N ASN A 244 15.83 4.34 4.39
CA ASN A 244 16.05 5.58 3.66
C ASN A 244 14.78 6.45 3.60
N LEU A 245 13.61 5.85 3.33
CA LEU A 245 12.34 6.56 3.35
C LEU A 245 12.10 7.23 4.71
N LEU A 246 12.23 6.46 5.80
CA LEU A 246 12.01 6.98 7.15
C LEU A 246 13.08 8.00 7.58
N LYS A 247 14.31 7.90 7.08
CA LYS A 247 15.37 8.89 7.35
C LYS A 247 15.29 10.16 6.52
N SER A 248 14.45 10.19 5.47
CA SER A 248 14.38 11.32 4.56
C SER A 248 14.07 12.63 5.28
N GLU A 249 14.49 13.75 4.70
CA GLU A 249 14.39 15.08 5.31
C GLU A 249 12.94 15.49 5.61
N ALA A 250 11.98 15.01 4.82
CA ALA A 250 10.55 15.26 5.00
C ALA A 250 9.91 14.39 6.11
N VAL A 251 10.58 13.30 6.53
CA VAL A 251 10.02 12.30 7.45
C VAL A 251 10.73 12.27 8.80
N GLN A 252 12.07 12.24 8.84
CA GLN A 252 12.88 12.30 10.07
C GLN A 252 12.54 11.25 11.16
N LEU A 253 12.16 10.05 10.76
CA LEU A 253 11.89 8.88 11.60
C LEU A 253 13.05 7.87 11.64
N GLY A 254 14.27 8.32 11.34
CA GLY A 254 15.46 7.48 11.23
C GLY A 254 15.79 6.67 12.48
N GLN A 255 15.43 7.19 13.66
CA GLN A 255 15.63 6.53 14.94
C GLN A 255 14.83 5.23 15.06
N ILE A 256 13.60 5.17 14.56
CA ILE A 256 12.74 3.97 14.65
C ILE A 256 12.84 3.09 13.40
N ALA A 257 13.62 3.48 12.39
CA ALA A 257 13.58 2.86 11.07
C ALA A 257 14.04 1.40 11.01
N ARG A 258 14.78 0.93 12.03
CA ARG A 258 15.26 -0.45 12.16
C ARG A 258 14.42 -1.31 13.10
N GLU A 259 13.35 -0.76 13.65
CA GLU A 259 12.45 -1.50 14.53
C GLU A 259 11.66 -2.56 13.75
N PRO A 260 11.33 -3.68 14.39
CA PRO A 260 10.60 -4.76 13.71
C PRO A 260 9.19 -4.29 13.33
N LEU A 261 8.77 -4.61 12.10
CA LEU A 261 7.36 -4.57 11.73
C LEU A 261 6.65 -5.73 12.41
N LEU A 262 5.70 -5.42 13.28
CA LEU A 262 4.97 -6.43 14.03
C LEU A 262 3.92 -7.09 13.14
N SER A 263 4.01 -8.41 12.99
CA SER A 263 3.01 -9.22 12.31
C SER A 263 1.80 -9.41 13.22
N CYS A 264 0.98 -8.35 13.31
CA CYS A 264 -0.33 -8.21 13.95
C CYS A 264 -0.53 -8.65 15.41
N CYS A 265 -1.38 -7.86 16.08
CA CYS A 265 -2.29 -8.29 17.12
C CYS A 265 -3.70 -8.06 16.57
N THR A 266 -4.53 -9.10 16.57
CA THR A 266 -5.92 -9.04 16.11
C THR A 266 -6.72 -8.03 16.94
N SER A 267 -7.41 -7.10 16.27
CA SER A 267 -8.58 -6.46 16.86
C SER A 267 -9.56 -7.58 17.23
N ASN A 268 -9.85 -7.72 18.51
CA ASN A 268 -10.90 -8.65 18.94
C ASN A 268 -12.24 -7.94 18.65
N PRO A 269 -13.18 -8.56 17.90
CA PRO A 269 -14.48 -7.96 17.60
C PRO A 269 -15.32 -7.72 18.86
#